data_AF-A0A6B8M415-F1
#
_entry.id   AF-A0A6B8M415-F1
#
_cell.length_a   1.000
_cell.length_b   1.000
_cell.length_c   1.000
_cell.angle_alpha   90.00
_cell.angle_beta   90.00
_cell.angle_gamma   90.00
#
_symmetry.space_group_name_H-M   'P 1'
#
loop_
_entity.id
_entity.type
_entity.pdbx_description
1 polymer ?
#
loop_
_entity_poly.entity_id
_entity_poly.type
_entity_poly.pdbx_seq_one_letter_code
_entity_poly.pdbx_strand_id
1 'polypeptide(L)'
;MTQLTFASFDETGAEQHRAALAYVTEAFAEAILAGIESDSFAQAALSAALRELVATYGEESVASFAQSLPERIRAGEFTFALRH
;
A
#
# COMPACT_ATOMS: atom_id res chain seq x y z
N MET A 1 -2.47 -4.48 26.84
CA MET A 1 -2.88 -4.62 25.43
C MET A 1 -2.47 -3.35 24.71
N THR A 2 -1.25 -3.34 24.18
CA THR A 2 -0.64 -2.15 23.55
C THR A 2 -1.27 -2.00 22.17
N GLN A 3 -2.14 -1.01 22.00
CA GLN A 3 -2.56 -0.61 20.67
C GLN A 3 -1.34 -0.02 19.97
N LEU A 4 -0.85 -0.69 18.93
CA LEU A 4 0.15 -0.14 18.03
C LEU A 4 -0.52 0.97 17.23
N THR A 5 -0.47 2.19 17.76
CA THR A 5 -0.92 3.39 17.07
C THR A 5 0.02 3.61 15.87
N PHE A 6 -0.42 3.21 14.67
CA PHE A 6 0.30 3.43 13.41
C PHE A 6 0.55 4.93 13.11
N ALA A 7 -0.10 5.83 13.85
CA ALA A 7 -0.10 7.28 13.64
C ALA A 7 1.15 8.02 14.15
N SER A 8 2.12 7.40 14.83
CA SER A 8 3.27 8.12 15.41
C SER A 8 4.55 8.17 14.54
N PHE A 9 4.47 7.83 13.24
CA PHE A 9 5.61 7.87 12.29
C PHE A 9 5.69 9.17 11.46
N ASP A 10 4.99 10.22 11.88
CA ASP A 10 4.30 11.18 11.00
C ASP A 10 5.13 12.20 10.19
N GLU A 11 6.46 12.31 10.30
CA GLU A 11 7.22 13.26 9.45
C GLU A 11 8.38 12.59 8.67
N THR A 12 9.33 11.93 9.34
CA THR A 12 10.40 11.19 8.65
C THR A 12 9.87 9.94 7.95
N GLY A 13 8.87 9.28 8.54
CA GLY A 13 8.18 8.16 7.91
C GLY A 13 7.35 8.58 6.70
N ALA A 14 6.82 9.80 6.70
CA ALA A 14 6.06 10.34 5.57
C ALA A 14 6.98 10.60 4.36
N GLU A 15 8.19 11.13 4.57
CA GLU A 15 9.16 11.34 3.48
C GLU A 15 9.70 10.03 2.92
N GLN A 16 10.05 9.06 3.78
CA GLN A 16 10.45 7.72 3.34
C GLN A 16 9.33 6.99 2.60
N HIS A 17 8.09 7.09 3.10
CA HIS A 17 6.93 6.51 2.44
C HIS A 17 6.68 7.16 1.07
N ARG A 18 6.81 8.48 0.96
CA ARG A 18 6.67 9.21 -0.31
C ARG A 18 7.75 8.79 -1.32
N ALA A 19 9.00 8.63 -0.88
CA ALA A 19 10.08 8.14 -1.73
C ALA A 19 9.82 6.70 -2.21
N ALA A 20 9.42 5.80 -1.32
CA ALA A 20 9.04 4.43 -1.67
C ALA A 20 7.89 4.40 -2.68
N LEU A 21 6.88 5.28 -2.51
CA LEU A 21 5.76 5.38 -3.44
C LEU A 21 6.20 5.85 -4.84
N ALA A 22 7.20 6.73 -4.93
CA ALA A 22 7.79 7.12 -6.22
C ALA A 22 8.43 5.92 -6.93
N TYR A 23 9.24 5.13 -6.22
CA TYR A 23 9.83 3.89 -6.77
C TYR A 23 8.77 2.89 -7.23
N VAL A 24 7.70 2.71 -6.44
CA VAL A 24 6.58 1.83 -6.84
C VAL A 24 5.90 2.37 -8.09
N THR A 25 5.67 3.68 -8.19
CA THR A 25 5.05 4.30 -9.37
C THR A 25 5.91 4.11 -10.62
N GLU A 26 7.22 4.25 -10.51
CA GLU A 26 8.17 3.96 -11.60
C GLU A 26 8.10 2.49 -12.03
N ALA A 27 8.09 1.55 -11.08
CA ALA A 27 7.95 0.13 -11.37
C ALA A 27 6.63 -0.21 -12.10
N PHE A 28 5.54 0.49 -11.77
CA PHE A 28 4.27 0.39 -12.51
C PHE A 28 4.40 0.89 -13.95
N ALA A 29 5.09 2.01 -14.17
CA ALA A 29 5.32 2.53 -15.52
C ALA A 29 6.16 1.54 -16.34
N GLU A 30 7.21 0.96 -15.76
CA GLU A 30 8.04 -0.06 -16.41
C GLU A 30 7.26 -1.33 -16.75
N ALA A 31 6.41 -1.81 -15.83
CA ALA A 31 5.56 -2.98 -16.07
C ALA A 31 4.63 -2.77 -17.27
N ILE A 32 4.03 -1.58 -17.40
CA ILE A 32 3.18 -1.23 -18.54
C ILE A 32 4.00 -1.21 -19.84
N LEU A 33 5.21 -0.64 -19.81
CA LEU A 33 6.11 -0.65 -20.97
C LEU A 33 6.55 -2.07 -21.38
N ALA A 34 6.66 -2.99 -20.42
CA ALA A 34 6.93 -4.40 -20.67
C ALA A 34 5.70 -5.17 -21.21
N GLY A 35 4.54 -4.52 -21.34
CA GLY A 35 3.30 -5.13 -21.83
C GLY A 35 2.52 -5.91 -20.76
N ILE A 36 2.79 -5.66 -19.47
CA ILE A 36 2.04 -6.26 -18.36
C ILE A 36 0.77 -5.45 -18.12
N GLU A 37 -0.37 -6.12 -18.05
CA GLU A 37 -1.65 -5.51 -17.71
C GLU A 37 -1.61 -4.86 -16.32
N SER A 38 -2.05 -3.60 -16.23
CA SER A 38 -1.93 -2.81 -15.00
C SER A 38 -2.66 -3.42 -13.80
N ASP A 39 -3.84 -4.03 -14.03
CA ASP A 39 -4.58 -4.74 -12.97
C ASP A 39 -3.80 -5.95 -12.45
N SER A 40 -3.22 -6.74 -13.35
CA SER A 40 -2.42 -7.91 -12.98
C SER A 40 -1.17 -7.50 -12.19
N PHE A 41 -0.49 -6.41 -12.60
CA PHE A 41 0.66 -5.91 -11.87
C PHE A 41 0.27 -5.36 -10.50
N ALA A 42 -0.87 -4.66 -10.40
CA ALA A 42 -1.38 -4.16 -9.12
C ALA A 42 -1.67 -5.28 -8.12
N GLN A 43 -2.31 -6.37 -8.57
CA GLN A 43 -2.56 -7.53 -7.73
C GLN A 43 -1.26 -8.21 -7.27
N ALA A 44 -0.27 -8.31 -8.16
CA ALA A 44 1.05 -8.85 -7.82
C ALA A 44 1.79 -7.96 -6.80
N ALA A 45 1.77 -6.65 -7.00
CA ALA A 45 2.36 -5.67 -6.08
C ALA A 45 1.69 -5.72 -4.70
N LEU A 46 0.35 -5.80 -4.66
CA LEU A 46 -0.39 -5.94 -3.40
C LEU A 46 -0.01 -7.23 -2.67
N SER A 47 0.07 -8.35 -3.39
CA SER A 47 0.51 -9.64 -2.82
C SER A 47 1.92 -9.55 -2.25
N ALA A 48 2.86 -8.94 -2.98
CA ALA A 48 4.22 -8.73 -2.51
C ALA A 48 4.27 -7.85 -1.25
N ALA A 49 3.52 -6.73 -1.24
CA ALA A 49 3.43 -5.84 -0.10
C ALA A 49 2.86 -6.55 1.15
N LEU A 50 1.77 -7.31 1.00
CA LEU A 50 1.18 -8.06 2.11
C LEU A 50 2.14 -9.12 2.66
N ARG A 51 2.89 -9.81 1.79
CA ARG A 51 3.92 -10.79 2.23
C ARG A 51 5.02 -10.14 3.06
N GLU A 52 5.50 -8.97 2.65
CA GLU A 52 6.51 -8.21 3.40
C GLU A 52 5.99 -7.76 4.78
N LEU A 53 4.75 -7.24 4.80
CA LEU A 53 4.09 -6.85 6.05
C LEU A 53 3.90 -8.06 6.99
N VAL A 54 3.50 -9.22 6.45
CA VAL A 54 3.34 -10.44 7.24
C VAL A 54 4.68 -10.93 7.78
N ALA A 55 5.74 -10.88 6.96
CA ALA A 55 7.09 -11.25 7.39
C ALA A 55 7.62 -10.34 8.51
N THR A 56 7.29 -9.05 8.47
CA THR A 56 7.75 -8.05 9.45
C THR A 56 6.93 -8.04 10.73
N TYR A 57 5.59 -8.14 10.63
CA TYR A 57 4.67 -7.90 11.75
C TYR A 57 3.83 -9.11 12.18
N GLY A 58 3.85 -10.19 11.40
CA GLY A 58 3.05 -11.39 11.63
C GLY A 58 1.65 -11.35 11.02
N GLU A 59 1.07 -12.54 10.79
CA GLU A 59 -0.22 -12.71 10.10
C GLU A 59 -1.39 -12.00 10.80
N GLU A 60 -1.51 -12.13 12.12
CA GLU A 60 -2.64 -11.55 12.88
C GLU A 60 -2.62 -10.02 12.85
N SER A 61 -1.44 -9.42 12.97
CA SER A 61 -1.25 -7.96 12.89
C SER A 61 -1.69 -7.42 11.53
N VAL A 62 -1.31 -8.11 10.45
CA VAL A 62 -1.67 -7.72 9.09
C VAL A 62 -3.15 -7.99 8.79
N ALA A 63 -3.72 -9.06 9.33
CA ALA A 63 -5.15 -9.34 9.22
C ALA A 63 -5.99 -8.23 9.87
N SER A 64 -5.60 -7.78 11.07
CA SER A 64 -6.23 -6.64 11.74
C SER A 64 -6.12 -5.35 10.92
N PHE A 65 -4.94 -5.07 10.36
CA PHE A 65 -4.75 -3.95 9.44
C PHE A 65 -5.67 -4.07 8.20
N ALA A 66 -5.73 -5.25 7.59
CA ALA A 66 -6.53 -5.49 6.40
C ALA A 66 -8.04 -5.33 6.64
N GLN A 67 -8.53 -5.58 7.86
CA GLN A 67 -9.94 -5.35 8.22
C GLN A 67 -10.34 -3.86 8.15
N SER A 68 -9.38 -2.94 8.31
CA SER A 68 -9.64 -1.49 8.15
C SER A 68 -9.71 -1.03 6.69
N LEU A 69 -9.10 -1.78 5.76
CA LEU A 69 -9.00 -1.37 4.34
C LEU A 69 -10.37 -1.18 3.66
N PRO A 70 -11.38 -2.05 3.84
CA PRO A 70 -12.68 -1.86 3.22
C PRO A 70 -13.37 -0.57 3.63
N GLU A 71 -13.21 -0.10 4.87
CA GLU A 71 -13.77 1.17 5.32
C GLU A 71 -13.05 2.35 4.66
N ARG A 72 -11.71 2.31 4.65
CA ARG A 72 -10.87 3.34 4.03
C ARG A 72 -11.08 3.46 2.52
N ILE A 73 -11.24 2.34 1.82
CA ILE A 73 -11.58 2.30 0.38
C ILE A 73 -12.93 2.97 0.14
N ARG A 74 -13.96 2.65 0.93
CA ARG A 74 -15.29 3.27 0.81
C ARG A 74 -15.29 4.75 1.19
N ALA A 75 -14.41 5.16 2.10
CA ALA A 75 -14.18 6.56 2.44
C ALA A 75 -13.47 7.34 1.32
N GLY A 76 -12.98 6.65 0.28
CA GLY A 76 -12.35 7.27 -0.88
C GLY A 76 -10.88 7.62 -0.68
N GLU A 77 -10.21 7.12 0.38
CA GLU A 77 -8.81 7.44 0.68
C GLU A 77 -7.84 7.08 -0.47
N PHE A 78 -8.18 6.07 -1.26
CA PHE A 78 -7.37 5.61 -2.40
C PHE A 78 -7.91 6.11 -3.75
N THR A 79 -8.98 6.89 -3.75
CA THR A 79 -9.51 7.50 -4.98
C THR A 79 -8.81 8.82 -5.21
N PHE A 80 -7.82 8.85 -6.10
CA PHE A 80 -7.33 10.10 -6.67
C PHE A 80 -8.41 10.63 -7.62
N ALA A 81 -9.30 11.47 -7.09
CA ALA A 81 -10.27 12.18 -7.91
C ALA A 81 -9.54 13.23 -8.77
N LEU A 82 -9.04 12.81 -9.94
CA LEU A 82 -9.18 13.64 -11.12
C LEU A 82 -10.38 13.10 -11.90
N ARG A 83 -11.57 13.38 -11.38
CA ARG A 83 -12.80 13.27 -12.17
C ARG A 83 -12.77 14.45 -13.14
N HIS A 84 -12.30 14.22 -14.35
CA HIS A 84 -12.55 15.12 -15.48
C HIS A 84 -13.96 14.89 -16.03
#